data_AF-A0A1F2QDK7-F1
#
_entry.id   AF-A0A1F2QDK7-F1
#
_cell.length_a   1.000
_cell.length_b   1.000
_cell.length_c   1.000
_cell.angle_alpha   90.00
_cell.angle_beta   90.00
_cell.angle_gamma   90.00
#
_symmetry.space_group_name_H-M   'P 1'
#
loop_
_entity.id
_entity.type
_entity.pdbx_description
1 polymer ?
#
loop_
_entity_poly.entity_id
_entity_poly.type
_entity_poly.pdbx_seq_one_letter_code
_entity_poly.pdbx_strand_id
1 'polypeptide(L)'
;MFRKTLVSMLIVGLAAMLVACTRGSVAPPAAMVGHWEGKAEVAVNWCNATELIVSLTINGDGTVTGKVGDAGLKDGHIYPNPGKPPKGFTLQTNFVVEADLDGPLVAAEGITRDTICIPVEVNKNGQLGGAFLTSGNEYGGKDEKVFSAGLKPLTRTPAP
;
A
#
# COMPACT_ATOMS: atom_id res chain seq x y z
N MET A 1 54.35 25.81 -32.67
CA MET A 1 53.55 26.84 -31.99
C MET A 1 52.08 26.45 -32.07
N PHE A 2 51.39 26.40 -30.93
CA PHE A 2 49.91 26.49 -30.74
C PHE A 2 49.02 25.49 -31.52
N ARG A 3 48.21 24.61 -30.91
CA ARG A 3 47.27 24.81 -29.80
C ARG A 3 46.97 23.48 -29.09
N LYS A 4 47.09 23.50 -27.75
CA LYS A 4 46.38 22.62 -26.83
C LYS A 4 44.88 23.00 -26.82
N THR A 5 44.07 22.18 -26.14
CA THR A 5 42.66 22.37 -25.73
C THR A 5 41.56 22.08 -26.76
N LEU A 6 41.02 20.87 -26.68
CA LEU A 6 39.59 20.54 -26.81
C LEU A 6 39.35 19.44 -25.76
N VAL A 7 39.31 19.81 -24.49
CA VAL A 7 38.07 20.18 -23.78
C VAL A 7 37.10 19.00 -23.77
N SER A 8 37.36 18.11 -22.81
CA SER A 8 36.38 17.52 -21.90
C SER A 8 34.97 18.09 -22.03
N MET A 9 34.15 17.53 -22.92
CA MET A 9 32.71 17.85 -23.01
C MET A 9 31.95 16.68 -23.64
N LEU A 10 32.03 15.50 -23.03
CA LEU A 10 31.18 14.36 -23.42
C LEU A 10 30.80 13.47 -22.22
N ILE A 11 30.71 14.05 -21.02
CA ILE A 11 30.27 13.34 -19.79
C ILE A 11 29.33 14.26 -18.99
N VAL A 12 28.23 14.74 -19.59
CA VAL A 12 27.14 15.42 -18.85
C VAL A 12 25.74 14.99 -19.32
N GLY A 13 25.61 14.23 -20.41
CA GLY A 13 24.30 14.02 -21.06
C GLY A 13 23.51 12.75 -20.71
N LEU A 14 24.07 11.78 -19.96
CA LEU A 14 23.49 10.43 -19.87
C LEU A 14 23.29 9.93 -18.43
N ALA A 15 22.87 10.81 -17.52
CA ALA A 15 22.47 10.44 -16.16
C ALA A 15 20.98 10.75 -15.87
N ALA A 16 20.19 11.13 -16.87
CA ALA A 16 18.84 11.69 -16.67
C ALA A 16 17.66 10.76 -17.03
N MET A 17 17.87 9.46 -17.26
CA MET A 17 16.75 8.56 -17.62
C MET A 17 16.76 7.22 -16.87
N LEU A 18 17.13 7.25 -15.59
CA LEU A 18 16.67 6.22 -14.64
C LEU A 18 15.44 6.77 -13.92
N VAL A 19 14.38 7.08 -14.67
CA VAL A 19 13.04 7.10 -14.09
C VAL A 19 12.70 5.63 -13.87
N ALA A 20 13.02 5.13 -12.67
CA ALA A 20 12.43 3.89 -12.21
C ALA A 20 10.92 4.03 -12.41
N CYS A 21 10.28 3.07 -13.08
CA CYS A 21 8.83 3.00 -13.17
C CYS A 21 8.26 2.70 -11.78
N THR A 22 8.29 3.67 -10.87
CA THR A 22 7.42 3.69 -9.72
C THR A 22 6.01 3.86 -10.27
N ARG A 23 5.08 2.99 -9.86
CA ARG A 23 3.66 3.17 -10.20
C ARG A 23 3.23 4.49 -9.55
N GLY A 24 3.23 5.56 -10.33
CA GLY A 24 2.87 6.88 -9.83
C GLY A 24 1.44 6.87 -9.31
N SER A 25 1.22 7.58 -8.20
CA SER A 25 -0.12 7.85 -7.68
C SER A 25 -1.00 8.41 -8.80
N VAL A 26 -2.26 8.00 -8.82
CA VAL A 26 -3.27 8.68 -9.65
C VAL A 26 -4.31 9.31 -8.74
N ALA A 27 -4.89 10.41 -9.19
CA ALA A 27 -6.03 11.01 -8.50
C ALA A 27 -7.17 9.97 -8.40
N PRO A 28 -7.55 9.52 -7.20
CA PRO A 28 -8.62 8.55 -7.04
C PRO A 28 -9.98 9.24 -7.23
N PRO A 29 -11.06 8.47 -7.44
CA PRO A 29 -12.42 9.02 -7.41
C PRO A 29 -12.69 9.78 -6.11
N ALA A 30 -13.42 10.90 -6.18
CA ALA A 30 -13.72 11.73 -5.00
C ALA A 30 -14.41 10.96 -3.86
N ALA A 31 -15.15 9.90 -4.20
CA ALA A 31 -15.76 8.99 -3.23
C ALA A 31 -14.75 8.22 -2.36
N MET A 32 -13.48 8.10 -2.78
CA MET A 32 -12.41 7.46 -2.03
C MET A 32 -11.60 8.43 -1.19
N VAL A 33 -11.56 9.71 -1.58
CA VAL A 33 -10.78 10.74 -0.87
C VAL A 33 -11.38 11.00 0.51
N GLY A 34 -10.55 10.94 1.54
CA GLY A 34 -10.95 11.18 2.93
C GLY A 34 -10.20 10.32 3.93
N HIS A 35 -10.57 10.50 5.20
CA HIS A 35 -10.09 9.70 6.31
C HIS A 35 -11.06 8.53 6.57
N TRP A 36 -10.51 7.33 6.73
CA TRP A 36 -11.23 6.07 6.84
C TRP A 36 -10.72 5.29 8.04
N GLU A 37 -11.63 4.81 8.87
CA GLU A 37 -11.28 4.04 10.06
C GLU A 37 -12.15 2.79 10.19
N GLY A 38 -11.57 1.77 10.82
CA GLY A 38 -12.27 0.53 11.13
C GLY A 38 -11.31 -0.57 11.52
N LYS A 39 -11.64 -1.80 11.11
CA LYS A 39 -10.93 -3.00 11.51
C LYS A 39 -10.67 -3.91 10.32
N ALA A 40 -9.59 -4.67 10.39
CA ALA A 40 -9.32 -5.81 9.53
C ALA A 40 -9.41 -7.10 10.33
N GLU A 41 -10.06 -8.12 9.80
CA GLU A 41 -10.12 -9.46 10.36
C GLU A 41 -8.93 -10.29 9.85
N VAL A 42 -8.12 -10.79 10.78
CA VAL A 42 -6.91 -11.55 10.46
C VAL A 42 -7.29 -12.90 9.86
N ALA A 43 -6.77 -13.20 8.67
CA ALA A 43 -7.10 -14.40 7.91
C ALA A 43 -6.00 -15.48 7.96
N VAL A 44 -4.91 -15.23 8.69
CA VAL A 44 -3.85 -16.21 8.91
C VAL A 44 -4.06 -16.97 10.22
N ASN A 45 -3.67 -18.24 10.26
CA ASN A 45 -3.87 -19.12 11.42
C ASN A 45 -2.67 -19.18 12.38
N TRP A 46 -1.62 -18.40 12.13
CA TRP A 46 -0.36 -18.41 12.88
C TRP A 46 -0.12 -17.12 13.69
N CYS A 47 -1.05 -16.17 13.62
CA CYS A 47 -1.08 -14.95 14.42
C CYS A 47 -2.17 -15.09 15.50
N ASN A 48 -1.89 -14.62 16.72
CA ASN A 48 -2.85 -14.66 17.81
C ASN A 48 -3.88 -13.52 17.74
N ALA A 49 -3.49 -12.36 17.22
CA ALA A 49 -4.42 -11.27 16.96
C ALA A 49 -5.48 -11.69 15.94
N THR A 50 -6.75 -11.50 16.27
CA THR A 50 -7.88 -11.83 15.38
C THR A 50 -8.37 -10.61 14.60
N GLU A 51 -8.07 -9.41 15.08
CA GLU A 51 -8.40 -8.15 14.43
C GLU A 51 -7.23 -7.16 14.53
N LEU A 52 -7.10 -6.31 13.51
CA LEU A 52 -6.19 -5.16 13.51
C LEU A 52 -6.98 -3.87 13.30
N ILE A 53 -6.60 -2.80 13.99
CA ILE A 53 -7.14 -1.47 13.73
C ILE A 53 -6.57 -0.94 12.41
N VAL A 54 -7.41 -0.30 11.61
CA VAL A 54 -7.02 0.30 10.34
C VAL A 54 -7.48 1.74 10.32
N SER A 55 -6.55 2.63 9.95
CA SER A 55 -6.81 4.05 9.73
C SER A 55 -6.08 4.46 8.46
N LEU A 56 -6.80 4.98 7.46
CA LEU A 56 -6.25 5.37 6.16
C LEU A 56 -6.72 6.78 5.81
N THR A 57 -5.82 7.62 5.34
CA THR A 57 -6.16 8.89 4.71
C THR A 57 -5.77 8.81 3.24
N ILE A 58 -6.76 8.84 2.36
CA ILE A 58 -6.56 8.89 0.90
C ILE A 58 -6.70 10.34 0.47
N ASN A 59 -5.62 10.92 -0.04
CA ASN A 59 -5.61 12.31 -0.51
C ASN A 59 -6.04 12.41 -1.98
N GLY A 60 -6.44 13.62 -2.39
CA GLY A 60 -6.90 13.88 -3.76
C GLY A 60 -5.81 13.72 -4.84
N ASP A 61 -4.53 13.76 -4.45
CA ASP A 61 -3.39 13.50 -5.32
C ASP A 61 -3.03 12.00 -5.41
N GLY A 62 -3.74 11.16 -4.67
CA GLY A 62 -3.49 9.71 -4.61
C GLY A 62 -2.39 9.30 -3.63
N THR A 63 -1.84 10.21 -2.83
CA THR A 63 -1.01 9.82 -1.69
C THR A 63 -1.89 9.22 -0.58
N VAL A 64 -1.33 8.24 0.15
CA VAL A 64 -2.02 7.55 1.24
C VAL A 64 -1.14 7.53 2.48
N THR A 65 -1.72 7.91 3.61
CA THR A 65 -1.07 7.84 4.93
C THR A 65 -1.98 7.10 5.91
N GLY A 66 -1.45 6.70 7.06
CA GLY A 66 -2.24 6.06 8.10
C GLY A 66 -1.51 4.94 8.82
N LYS A 67 -2.28 3.98 9.34
CA LYS A 67 -1.79 2.81 10.08
C LYS A 67 -2.60 1.55 9.76
N VAL A 68 -1.91 0.41 9.83
CA VAL A 68 -2.52 -0.92 9.86
C VAL A 68 -1.91 -1.69 11.02
N GLY A 69 -2.75 -2.11 11.97
CA GLY A 69 -2.28 -2.62 13.25
C GLY A 69 -1.44 -1.55 13.96
N ASP A 70 -0.22 -1.92 14.32
CA ASP A 70 0.74 -1.01 14.97
C ASP A 70 1.64 -0.26 13.97
N ALA A 71 1.67 -0.69 12.71
CA ALA A 71 2.58 -0.16 11.69
C ALA A 71 2.04 1.12 11.03
N GLY A 72 2.92 2.09 10.83
CA GLY A 72 2.66 3.28 10.02
C GLY A 72 2.77 2.98 8.53
N LEU A 73 1.97 3.66 7.71
CA LEU A 73 2.14 3.65 6.25
C LEU A 73 3.12 4.74 5.84
N LYS A 74 4.16 4.36 5.10
CA LYS A 74 5.15 5.25 4.52
C LYS A 74 5.13 5.16 2.99
N ASP A 75 5.29 6.30 2.33
CA ASP A 75 5.32 6.41 0.86
C ASP A 75 4.10 5.74 0.19
N GLY A 76 2.95 5.83 0.87
CA GLY A 76 1.71 5.20 0.46
C GLY A 76 1.08 5.89 -0.76
N HIS A 77 0.55 5.09 -1.68
CA HIS A 77 -0.06 5.57 -2.90
C HIS A 77 -1.22 4.67 -3.35
N ILE A 78 -2.23 5.29 -3.96
CA ILE A 78 -3.36 4.59 -4.58
C ILE A 78 -3.26 4.67 -6.11
N TYR A 79 -3.55 3.54 -6.76
CA TYR A 79 -3.59 3.44 -8.22
C TYR A 79 -4.62 2.41 -8.69
N PRO A 80 -5.01 2.40 -9.97
CA PRO A 80 -6.01 1.48 -10.49
C PRO A 80 -5.50 0.04 -10.42
N ASN A 81 -6.33 -0.89 -9.95
CA ASN A 81 -5.97 -2.30 -9.86
C ASN A 81 -5.80 -2.89 -11.28
N PRO A 82 -4.59 -3.31 -11.69
CA PRO A 82 -4.37 -3.85 -13.03
C PRO A 82 -4.86 -5.30 -13.16
N GLY A 83 -5.15 -5.98 -12.05
CA GLY A 83 -5.52 -7.39 -12.03
C GLY A 83 -6.96 -7.63 -12.48
N LYS A 84 -7.16 -8.49 -13.49
CA LYS A 84 -8.43 -9.20 -13.65
C LYS A 84 -8.45 -10.33 -12.62
N PRO A 85 -9.37 -10.34 -11.64
CA PRO A 85 -9.42 -11.42 -10.68
C PRO A 85 -9.73 -12.74 -11.38
N PRO A 86 -9.17 -13.87 -10.91
CA PRO A 86 -9.56 -15.18 -11.40
C PRO A 86 -11.07 -15.38 -11.22
N LYS A 87 -11.73 -16.04 -12.18
CA LYS A 87 -13.16 -16.35 -12.09
C LYS A 87 -13.44 -17.10 -10.78
N GLY A 88 -14.35 -16.56 -9.96
CA GLY A 88 -14.75 -17.17 -8.68
C GLY A 88 -14.23 -16.46 -7.43
N PHE A 89 -13.35 -15.45 -7.56
CA PHE A 89 -12.97 -14.57 -6.45
C PHE A 89 -13.88 -13.33 -6.39
N THR A 90 -14.49 -13.07 -5.23
CA THR A 90 -15.56 -12.08 -5.05
C THR A 90 -15.10 -10.67 -4.71
N LEU A 91 -13.83 -10.47 -4.32
CA LEU A 91 -13.26 -9.13 -4.18
C LEU A 91 -12.71 -8.64 -5.51
N GLN A 92 -13.60 -8.14 -6.37
CA GLN A 92 -13.19 -7.25 -7.45
C GLN A 92 -13.06 -5.84 -6.86
N THR A 93 -11.84 -5.34 -6.76
CA THR A 93 -11.55 -3.97 -6.33
C THR A 93 -10.90 -3.24 -7.50
N ASN A 94 -11.37 -2.03 -7.79
CA ASN A 94 -10.87 -1.24 -8.93
C ASN A 94 -9.59 -0.50 -8.59
N PHE A 95 -9.20 -0.43 -7.32
CA PHE A 95 -8.02 0.28 -6.86
C PHE A 95 -7.18 -0.57 -5.91
N VAL A 96 -5.91 -0.22 -5.81
CA VAL A 96 -4.95 -0.78 -4.87
C VAL A 96 -4.24 0.36 -4.18
N VAL A 97 -4.11 0.27 -2.86
CA VAL A 97 -3.16 1.05 -2.06
C VAL A 97 -1.90 0.20 -1.86
N GLU A 98 -0.73 0.74 -2.16
CA GLU A 98 0.57 0.16 -1.78
C GLU A 98 1.31 1.14 -0.87
N ALA A 99 2.05 0.61 0.11
CA ALA A 99 2.87 1.40 1.01
C ALA A 99 4.01 0.54 1.61
N ASP A 100 5.07 1.22 2.04
CA ASP A 100 6.03 0.67 2.98
C ASP A 100 5.45 0.69 4.40
N LEU A 101 5.85 -0.25 5.24
CA LEU A 101 5.45 -0.33 6.64
C LEU A 101 6.58 0.17 7.54
N ASP A 102 6.26 1.16 8.37
CA ASP A 102 7.14 1.67 9.40
C ASP A 102 6.76 1.09 10.77
N GLY A 103 7.63 0.24 11.30
CA GLY A 103 7.43 -0.47 12.56
C GLY A 103 6.74 -1.84 12.43
N PRO A 104 6.46 -2.51 13.56
CA PRO A 104 5.81 -3.82 13.57
C PRO A 104 4.34 -3.70 13.16
N LEU A 105 3.85 -4.66 12.37
CA LEU A 105 2.44 -4.80 12.05
C LEU A 105 1.62 -5.22 13.29
N VAL A 106 2.19 -6.15 14.08
CA VAL A 106 1.64 -6.61 15.36
C VAL A 106 2.77 -6.62 16.39
N ALA A 107 2.89 -5.53 17.15
CA ALA A 107 3.99 -5.29 18.07
C ALA A 107 4.05 -6.36 19.18
N ALA A 108 2.89 -6.74 19.71
CA ALA A 108 2.77 -7.75 20.78
C ALA A 108 3.30 -9.13 20.37
N GLU A 109 3.36 -9.42 19.07
CA GLU A 109 3.81 -10.71 18.53
C GLU A 109 5.13 -10.63 17.77
N GLY A 110 5.72 -9.43 17.67
CA GLY A 110 6.96 -9.16 16.94
C GLY A 110 6.84 -9.33 15.43
N ILE A 111 5.62 -9.24 14.87
CA ILE A 111 5.39 -9.43 13.43
C ILE A 111 5.74 -8.14 12.70
N THR A 112 6.76 -8.19 11.84
CA THR A 112 7.27 -7.05 11.06
C THR A 112 7.21 -7.36 9.57
N ARG A 113 6.94 -6.38 8.73
CA ARG A 113 6.83 -6.53 7.27
C ARG A 113 7.39 -5.29 6.59
N ASP A 114 7.88 -5.45 5.37
CA ASP A 114 8.46 -4.34 4.62
C ASP A 114 7.37 -3.53 3.92
N THR A 115 6.41 -4.22 3.30
CA THR A 115 5.39 -3.57 2.45
C THR A 115 4.01 -4.17 2.65
N ILE A 116 2.99 -3.41 2.24
CA ILE A 116 1.59 -3.80 2.23
C ILE A 116 0.94 -3.44 0.90
N CYS A 117 0.03 -4.32 0.45
CA CYS A 117 -0.82 -4.13 -0.71
C CYS A 117 -2.28 -4.32 -0.27
N ILE A 118 -3.11 -3.29 -0.48
CA ILE A 118 -4.50 -3.23 -0.04
C ILE A 118 -5.41 -2.98 -1.25
N PRO A 119 -5.92 -4.03 -1.91
CA PRO A 119 -6.97 -3.87 -2.90
C PRO A 119 -8.25 -3.32 -2.24
N VAL A 120 -8.77 -2.19 -2.74
CA VAL A 120 -9.87 -1.45 -2.12
C VAL A 120 -10.93 -0.96 -3.11
N GLU A 121 -12.17 -0.81 -2.63
CA GLU A 121 -13.31 -0.26 -3.36
C GLU A 121 -14.25 0.44 -2.38
N VAL A 122 -14.91 1.52 -2.82
CA VAL A 122 -16.03 2.09 -2.05
C VAL A 122 -17.32 1.36 -2.43
N ASN A 123 -17.95 0.73 -1.43
CA ASN A 123 -19.18 -0.02 -1.65
C ASN A 123 -20.40 0.92 -1.84
N LYS A 124 -21.56 0.33 -2.16
CA LYS A 124 -22.82 1.08 -2.38
C LYS A 124 -23.29 1.91 -1.18
N ASN A 125 -22.80 1.59 0.03
CA ASN A 125 -23.14 2.30 1.26
C ASN A 125 -22.13 3.42 1.57
N GLY A 126 -21.18 3.69 0.67
CA GLY A 126 -20.15 4.72 0.87
C GLY A 126 -19.05 4.32 1.84
N GLN A 127 -18.86 3.01 2.11
CA GLN A 127 -17.81 2.49 2.99
C GLN A 127 -16.66 1.92 2.18
N LEU A 128 -15.42 2.08 2.65
CA LEU A 128 -14.24 1.53 1.99
C LEU A 128 -14.05 0.06 2.41
N GLY A 129 -14.22 -0.86 1.47
CA GLY A 129 -14.01 -2.29 1.67
C GLY A 129 -12.77 -2.79 0.94
N GLY A 130 -12.30 -3.99 1.30
CA GLY A 130 -11.10 -4.56 0.70
C GLY A 130 -10.53 -5.71 1.50
N ALA A 131 -9.27 -6.01 1.21
CA ALA A 131 -8.41 -6.89 2.00
C ALA A 131 -6.99 -6.36 1.88
N PHE A 132 -6.05 -6.91 2.64
CA PHE A 132 -4.64 -6.66 2.40
C PHE A 132 -3.79 -7.92 2.51
N LEU A 133 -2.66 -7.84 1.84
CA LEU A 133 -1.55 -8.78 1.96
C LEU A 133 -0.27 -7.97 2.19
N THR A 134 0.64 -8.50 3.00
CA THR A 134 1.97 -7.92 3.17
C THR A 134 3.01 -8.61 2.30
N SER A 135 4.22 -8.08 2.25
CA SER A 135 5.38 -8.86 1.81
C SER A 135 5.53 -10.16 2.60
N GLY A 136 6.20 -11.14 1.99
CA GLY A 136 6.44 -12.46 2.54
C GLY A 136 6.35 -13.56 1.49
N ASN A 137 6.46 -14.79 1.95
CA ASN A 137 6.44 -16.02 1.15
C ASN A 137 5.24 -16.91 1.55
N GLU A 138 4.94 -17.92 0.73
CA GLU A 138 3.89 -18.91 1.06
C GLU A 138 4.36 -19.92 2.12
N TYR A 139 5.67 -20.12 2.23
CA TYR A 139 6.32 -21.07 3.12
C TYR A 139 7.10 -20.38 4.22
N GLY A 140 7.41 -21.12 5.30
CA GLY A 140 8.23 -20.62 6.39
C GLY A 140 7.51 -20.39 7.71
N GLY A 141 8.21 -19.71 8.61
CA GLY A 141 7.70 -19.30 9.92
C GLY A 141 6.84 -18.03 9.85
N LYS A 142 6.34 -17.57 11.00
CA LYS A 142 5.55 -16.33 11.12
C LYS A 142 6.29 -15.08 10.61
N ASP A 143 7.62 -15.12 10.58
CA ASP A 143 8.44 -13.99 10.14
C ASP A 143 8.61 -13.95 8.62
N GLU A 144 8.41 -15.07 7.95
CA GLU A 144 8.62 -15.23 6.51
C GLU A 144 7.31 -15.24 5.73
N LYS A 145 6.20 -15.64 6.36
CA LYS A 145 4.92 -15.85 5.69
C LYS A 145 4.19 -14.56 5.34
N VAL A 146 3.48 -14.55 4.21
CA VAL A 146 2.52 -13.48 3.89
C VAL A 146 1.49 -13.36 5.01
N PHE A 147 1.33 -12.15 5.55
CA PHE A 147 0.23 -11.80 6.44
C PHE A 147 -0.95 -11.32 5.59
N SER A 148 -2.16 -11.82 5.87
CA SER A 148 -3.38 -11.40 5.17
C SER A 148 -4.52 -11.12 6.12
N ALA A 149 -5.33 -10.11 5.81
CA ALA A 149 -6.54 -9.78 6.55
C ALA A 149 -7.62 -9.20 5.62
N GLY A 150 -8.89 -9.41 5.95
CA GLY A 150 -10.03 -8.83 5.25
C GLY A 150 -10.48 -7.54 5.93
N LEU A 151 -10.69 -6.45 5.18
CA LEU A 151 -11.23 -5.21 5.77
C LEU A 151 -12.70 -5.40 6.10
N LYS A 152 -13.07 -5.21 7.37
CA LYS A 152 -14.45 -4.88 7.70
C LYS A 152 -14.70 -3.47 7.13
N PRO A 153 -15.85 -3.21 6.45
CA PRO A 153 -16.04 -1.95 5.75
C PRO A 153 -15.70 -0.73 6.61
N LEU A 154 -14.69 0.02 6.20
CA LEU A 154 -14.20 1.19 6.92
C LEU A 154 -15.18 2.35 6.74
N THR A 155 -15.39 3.09 7.80
CA THR A 155 -16.27 4.26 7.81
C THR A 155 -15.45 5.52 7.60
N ARG A 156 -15.99 6.44 6.80
CA ARG A 156 -15.41 7.75 6.65
C ARG A 156 -15.60 8.55 7.93
N THR A 157 -14.52 9.12 8.46
CA THR A 157 -14.53 9.96 9.66
C THR A 157 -14.03 11.37 9.30
N PRO A 158 -14.35 12.41 10.10
CA PRO A 158 -13.68 13.70 9.98
C PRO A 158 -12.16 13.49 10.10
N ALA A 159 -11.38 14.24 9.32
CA ALA A 159 -9.93 14.22 9.49
C ALA A 159 -9.58 14.63 10.94
N PRO A 160 -8.60 13.97 11.58
CA PRO A 160 -8.15 14.33 12.92
C PRO A 160 -7.52 15.74 12.96
#